data_AF-A0A3Q3GWR9-F1
#
_entry.id   AF-A0A3Q3GWR9-F1
#
_cell.length_a   1.000
_cell.length_b   1.000
_cell.length_c   1.000
_cell.angle_alpha   90.00
_cell.angle_beta   90.00
_cell.angle_gamma   90.00
#
_symmetry.space_group_name_H-M   'P 1'
#
loop_
_entity.id
_entity.type
_entity.pdbx_description
1 polymer ?
#
loop_
_entity_poly.entity_id
_entity_poly.type
_entity_poly.pdbx_seq_one_letter_code
_entity_poly.pdbx_strand_id
1 'polypeptide(L)'
;RGGGGGIKWRKVLQNLRKEKSRNAARSRRGKENFEFFELAKMLPLPGAITSQLDKASVIRLTISYLHMRTFASQGDPPWSPLMEGDSNCKGKQKGDT
;
A
#
# COMPACT_ATOMS: atom_id res chain seq x y z
N ARG A 1 33.25 -44.38 -0.66
CA ARG A 1 31.95 -43.86 -1.18
C ARG A 1 31.29 -43.02 -0.08
N GLY A 2 31.35 -41.69 -0.14
CA GLY A 2 30.75 -40.86 0.92
C GLY A 2 31.00 -39.37 0.73
N GLY A 3 30.38 -38.74 -0.29
CA GLY A 3 30.51 -37.30 -0.55
C GLY A 3 29.23 -36.59 -1.02
N GLY A 4 28.17 -37.32 -1.36
CA GLY A 4 26.96 -36.73 -1.95
C GLY A 4 25.99 -36.07 -0.95
N GLY A 5 26.11 -36.39 0.36
CA GLY A 5 25.14 -35.95 1.37
C GLY A 5 25.12 -34.43 1.59
N GLY A 6 26.29 -33.79 1.72
CA GLY A 6 26.38 -32.37 2.07
C GLY A 6 25.84 -31.41 1.00
N ILE A 7 25.98 -31.75 -0.28
CA ILE A 7 25.47 -30.94 -1.40
C ILE A 7 23.94 -31.05 -1.49
N LYS A 8 23.41 -32.27 -1.25
CA LYS A 8 21.97 -32.52 -1.18
C LYS A 8 21.32 -31.73 -0.04
N TRP A 9 21.91 -31.76 1.16
CA TRP A 9 21.43 -30.99 2.32
C TRP A 9 21.46 -29.48 2.09
N ARG A 10 22.53 -28.94 1.48
CA ARG A 10 22.60 -27.53 1.10
C ARG A 10 21.48 -27.12 0.15
N LYS A 11 21.18 -27.95 -0.86
CA LYS A 11 20.07 -27.69 -1.81
C LYS A 11 18.71 -27.74 -1.12
N VAL A 12 18.48 -28.71 -0.23
CA VAL A 12 17.24 -28.79 0.58
C VAL A 12 17.06 -27.55 1.44
N LEU A 13 18.10 -27.14 2.18
CA LEU A 13 18.03 -25.95 3.03
C LEU A 13 17.79 -24.67 2.22
N GLN A 14 18.42 -24.54 1.05
CA GLN A 14 18.19 -23.42 0.14
C GLN A 14 16.74 -23.40 -0.36
N ASN A 15 16.20 -24.56 -0.73
CA ASN A 15 14.80 -24.68 -1.18
C ASN A 15 13.82 -24.32 -0.05
N LEU A 16 14.08 -24.76 1.18
CA LEU A 16 13.26 -24.41 2.35
C LEU A 16 13.28 -22.90 2.63
N ARG A 17 14.44 -22.25 2.55
CA ARG A 17 14.55 -20.79 2.71
C ARG A 17 13.78 -20.05 1.62
N LYS A 18 13.88 -20.51 0.37
CA LYS A 18 13.11 -19.94 -0.76
C LYS A 18 11.60 -20.16 -0.59
N GLU A 19 11.18 -21.34 -0.15
CA GLU A 19 9.77 -21.64 0.13
C GLU A 19 9.23 -20.75 1.25
N LYS A 20 9.96 -20.59 2.36
CA LYS A 20 9.56 -19.71 3.46
C LYS A 20 9.37 -18.25 2.99
N SER A 21 10.31 -17.74 2.19
CA SER A 21 10.20 -16.40 1.59
C SER A 21 8.99 -16.29 0.66
N ARG A 22 8.75 -17.30 -0.19
CA ARG A 22 7.57 -17.34 -1.06
C ARG A 22 6.26 -17.33 -0.27
N ASN A 23 6.17 -18.13 0.79
CA ASN A 23 4.98 -18.17 1.64
C ASN A 23 4.77 -16.87 2.40
N ALA A 24 5.83 -16.24 2.90
CA ALA A 24 5.75 -14.92 3.51
C ALA A 24 5.25 -13.85 2.52
N ALA A 25 5.75 -13.86 1.28
CA ALA A 25 5.29 -12.95 0.23
C ALA A 25 3.82 -13.19 -0.16
N ARG A 26 3.39 -14.46 -0.26
CA ARG A 26 1.98 -14.82 -0.50
C ARG A 26 1.08 -14.36 0.63
N SER A 27 1.47 -14.63 1.88
CA SER A 27 0.71 -14.21 3.06
C SER A 27 0.51 -12.69 3.09
N ARG A 28 1.57 -11.92 2.79
CA ARG A 28 1.48 -10.46 2.72
C ARG A 28 0.50 -9.99 1.63
N ARG A 29 0.61 -10.53 0.42
CA ARG A 29 -0.30 -10.21 -0.69
C ARG A 29 -1.75 -10.61 -0.38
N GLY A 30 -1.95 -11.77 0.24
CA GLY A 30 -3.27 -12.24 0.65
C GLY A 30 -3.91 -11.33 1.69
N LYS A 31 -3.15 -10.92 2.71
CA LYS A 31 -3.61 -10.00 3.75
C LYS A 31 -4.00 -8.64 3.17
N GLU A 32 -3.14 -8.07 2.33
CA GLU A 32 -3.42 -6.81 1.63
C GLU A 32 -4.69 -6.93 0.75
N ASN A 33 -4.84 -8.00 -0.04
CA ASN A 33 -6.05 -8.24 -0.84
C ASN A 33 -7.33 -8.30 0.01
N PHE A 34 -7.26 -8.95 1.17
CA PHE A 34 -8.39 -9.03 2.09
C PHE A 34 -8.75 -7.64 2.64
N GLU A 35 -7.76 -6.85 3.05
CA GLU A 35 -7.99 -5.49 3.54
C GLU A 35 -8.56 -4.57 2.45
N PHE A 36 -8.11 -4.71 1.20
CA PHE A 36 -8.71 -4.02 0.06
C PHE A 36 -10.18 -4.36 -0.13
N PHE A 37 -10.55 -5.64 0.00
CA PHE A 37 -11.93 -6.08 -0.17
C PHE A 37 -12.83 -5.57 0.96
N GLU A 38 -12.35 -5.64 2.20
CA GLU A 38 -13.07 -5.07 3.35
C GLU A 38 -13.22 -3.55 3.24
N LEU A 39 -12.19 -2.85 2.74
CA LEU A 39 -12.28 -1.42 2.45
C LEU A 39 -13.36 -1.11 1.41
N ALA A 40 -13.40 -1.88 0.32
CA ALA A 40 -14.39 -1.70 -0.74
C ALA A 40 -15.83 -1.91 -0.25
N LYS A 41 -16.04 -2.82 0.71
CA LYS A 41 -17.34 -3.04 1.36
C LYS A 41 -17.82 -1.89 2.24
N MET A 42 -16.90 -1.06 2.76
CA MET A 42 -17.24 0.10 3.59
C MET A 42 -17.63 1.34 2.78
N LEU A 43 -17.43 1.32 1.46
CA LEU A 43 -17.89 2.40 0.58
C LEU A 43 -19.43 2.43 0.54
N PRO A 44 -20.05 3.61 0.38
CA PRO A 44 -21.51 3.75 0.25
C PRO A 44 -21.99 3.34 -1.16
N LEU A 45 -21.63 2.13 -1.59
CA LEU A 45 -21.94 1.56 -2.90
C LEU A 45 -22.42 0.11 -2.71
N PRO A 46 -23.33 -0.39 -3.57
CA PRO A 46 -23.73 -1.80 -3.54
C PRO A 46 -22.53 -2.74 -3.69
N GLY A 47 -22.49 -3.81 -2.90
CA GLY A 47 -21.40 -4.80 -2.90
C GLY A 47 -21.14 -5.45 -4.27
N ALA A 48 -22.19 -5.60 -5.10
CA ALA A 48 -22.08 -6.09 -6.47
C ALA A 48 -21.15 -5.21 -7.34
N ILE A 49 -21.17 -3.89 -7.13
CA ILE A 49 -20.34 -2.93 -7.87
C ILE A 49 -18.93 -2.90 -7.28
N THR A 50 -18.80 -2.83 -5.96
CA THR A 50 -17.49 -2.71 -5.30
C THR A 50 -16.62 -3.96 -5.49
N SER A 51 -17.24 -5.13 -5.68
CA SER A 51 -16.53 -6.38 -6.02
C SER A 51 -15.82 -6.37 -7.38
N GLN A 52 -16.24 -5.51 -8.31
CA GLN A 52 -15.68 -5.40 -9.66
C GLN A 52 -14.63 -4.29 -9.78
N LEU A 53 -14.44 -3.48 -8.73
CA LEU A 53 -13.47 -2.39 -8.74
C LEU A 53 -12.04 -2.92 -8.72
N ASP A 54 -11.18 -2.30 -9.52
CA ASP A 54 -9.74 -2.49 -9.39
C ASP A 54 -9.21 -1.82 -8.11
N LYS A 55 -8.06 -2.32 -7.62
CA LYS A 55 -7.45 -1.85 -6.37
C LYS A 55 -7.22 -0.33 -6.34
N ALA A 56 -6.80 0.28 -7.45
CA ALA A 56 -6.51 1.71 -7.48
C ALA A 56 -7.80 2.53 -7.40
N SER A 57 -8.87 2.09 -8.06
CA SER A 57 -10.18 2.73 -7.95
C SER A 57 -10.76 2.63 -6.54
N VAL A 58 -10.59 1.51 -5.83
CA VAL A 58 -11.01 1.39 -4.42
C VAL A 58 -10.33 2.47 -3.55
N ILE A 59 -9.03 2.71 -3.71
CA ILE A 59 -8.30 3.76 -2.97
C ILE A 59 -8.83 5.15 -3.34
N ARG A 60 -8.90 5.46 -4.64
CA ARG A 60 -9.34 6.79 -5.10
C ARG A 60 -10.73 7.13 -4.59
N LEU A 61 -11.68 6.20 -4.69
CA LEU A 61 -13.05 6.39 -4.20
C LEU A 61 -13.10 6.52 -2.68
N THR A 62 -12.29 5.75 -1.94
CA THR A 62 -12.20 5.86 -0.48
C THR A 62 -11.72 7.24 -0.06
N ILE A 63 -10.64 7.74 -0.68
CA ILE A 63 -10.11 9.08 -0.39
C ILE A 63 -11.18 10.14 -0.69
N SER A 64 -11.79 10.10 -1.89
CA SER A 64 -12.86 11.02 -2.27
C SER A 64 -14.05 10.96 -1.32
N TYR A 65 -14.43 9.78 -0.83
CA TYR A 65 -15.53 9.62 0.12
C TYR A 65 -15.22 10.25 1.47
N LEU A 66 -14.03 10.00 2.04
CA LEU A 66 -13.62 10.60 3.31
C LEU A 66 -13.56 12.13 3.20
N HIS A 67 -13.00 12.62 2.10
CA HIS A 67 -12.96 14.02 1.75
C HIS A 67 -14.36 14.63 1.76
N MET A 68 -15.27 14.12 0.93
CA MET A 68 -16.64 14.61 0.84
C MET A 68 -17.39 14.55 2.18
N ARG A 69 -17.18 13.50 2.98
CA ARG A 69 -17.79 13.37 4.30
C ARG A 69 -17.32 14.46 5.26
N THR A 70 -16.02 14.74 5.28
CA THR A 70 -15.44 15.83 6.07
C THR A 70 -15.99 17.18 5.61
N PHE A 71 -16.01 17.44 4.31
CA PHE A 71 -16.57 18.66 3.72
C PHE A 71 -18.05 18.85 4.11
N ALA A 72 -18.87 17.81 3.97
CA ALA A 72 -20.28 17.86 4.37
C ALA A 72 -20.49 18.14 5.87
N SER A 73 -19.50 17.81 6.72
CA SER A 73 -19.57 18.03 8.17
C SER A 73 -19.01 19.38 8.64
N GLN A 74 -18.00 19.94 7.94
CA GLN A 74 -17.25 21.13 8.38
C GLN A 74 -17.50 22.35 7.50
N GLY A 75 -18.06 22.18 6.30
CA GLY A 75 -18.34 23.26 5.35
C GLY A 75 -17.13 23.73 4.53
N ASP A 76 -15.90 23.45 4.97
CA ASP A 76 -14.69 23.80 4.25
C ASP A 76 -13.90 22.55 3.80
N PRO A 77 -13.57 22.41 2.51
CA PRO A 77 -12.75 21.32 2.03
C PRO A 77 -11.29 21.56 2.44
N PRO A 78 -10.59 20.60 3.10
CA PRO A 78 -9.16 20.73 3.39
C PRO A 78 -8.26 20.72 2.14
N TRP A 79 -8.82 20.42 0.96
CA TRP A 79 -8.16 20.57 -0.34
C TRP A 79 -8.54 21.87 -1.06
N SER A 80 -9.18 22.81 -0.36
CA SER A 80 -9.34 24.18 -0.85
C SER A 80 -7.95 24.82 -0.94
N PRO A 81 -7.55 25.42 -2.06
CA PRO A 81 -6.23 26.04 -2.22
C PRO A 81 -5.95 27.29 -1.34
N LEU A 82 -6.56 27.43 -0.16
CA LEU A 82 -6.24 28.54 0.73
C LEU A 82 -4.93 28.23 1.47
N MET A 83 -3.81 28.55 0.80
CA MET A 83 -2.48 28.72 1.37
C MET A 83 -1.76 27.44 1.85
N GLU A 84 -1.30 26.60 0.91
CA GLU A 84 -0.05 25.85 1.15
C GLU A 84 1.13 26.79 0.93
N GLY A 85 1.44 27.56 1.99
CA GLY A 85 2.61 28.41 2.05
C GLY A 85 3.91 27.61 1.95
N ASP A 86 4.71 27.97 0.94
CA ASP A 86 6.16 27.91 0.84
C ASP A 86 6.91 27.04 1.86
N SER A 87 7.01 25.74 1.55
CA SER A 87 8.07 24.88 2.10
C SER A 87 9.28 24.82 1.16
N ASN A 88 9.83 25.98 0.77
CA ASN A 88 11.12 26.02 0.07
C ASN A 88 12.26 25.86 1.08
N CYS A 89 12.58 24.60 1.39
CA CYS A 89 13.69 24.23 2.25
C CYS A 89 14.99 24.03 1.44
N LYS A 90 15.89 25.02 1.58
CA LYS A 90 17.38 24.94 1.52
C LYS A 90 18.08 24.88 0.15
N GLY A 91 18.63 26.02 -0.27
CA GLY A 91 19.88 26.14 -1.02
C GLY A 91 20.84 27.08 -0.28
N LYS A 92 21.96 26.56 0.21
CA LYS A 92 22.90 27.20 1.14
C LYS A 92 23.71 28.29 0.42
N GLN A 93 23.79 29.49 0.99
CA GLN A 93 24.78 30.51 0.62
C GLN A 93 26.18 29.89 0.62
N LYS A 94 26.87 29.97 -0.52
CA LYS A 94 28.32 29.81 -0.59
C LYS A 94 28.88 31.22 -0.77
N GLY A 95 29.48 31.75 0.29
CA GLY A 95 30.23 33.00 0.22
C GLY A 95 31.50 32.77 -0.59
N ASP A 96 31.70 33.61 -1.60
CA ASP A 96 33.00 33.81 -2.23
C ASP A 96 33.73 34.92 -1.46
N THR A 97 34.84 34.57 -0.81
CA THR A 97 36.05 35.38 -0.67
C THR A 97 37.21 34.43 -0.39
#